data_AF-A0A929GHT3-F1
#
_entry.id   AF-A0A929GHT3-F1
#
_cell.length_a   1.000
_cell.length_b   1.000
_cell.length_c   1.000
_cell.angle_alpha   90.00
_cell.angle_beta   90.00
_cell.angle_gamma   90.00
#
_symmetry.space_group_name_H-M   'P 1'
#
loop_
_entity.id
_entity.type
_entity.pdbx_description
1 polymer ?
#
loop_
_entity_poly.entity_id
_entity_poly.type
_entity_poly.pdbx_seq_one_letter_code
_entity_poly.pdbx_strand_id
1 'polypeptide(L)'
;FDEEFQYTLEDILRSVYNDGNPSSYMASFTRFLSKYEHNDDVREILFSSFIDFFAESVSKYNRYKLIPVSFVGSVAFHFRHILNEAAWQQGVSIGRIEQAPMEGLVRYHKRDV
;
A
#
# COMPACT_ATOMS: atom_id res chain seq x y z
N PHE A 1 -12.58 -15.92 -3.88
CA PHE A 1 -11.64 -16.08 -2.77
C PHE A 1 -11.40 -17.57 -2.51
N ASP A 2 -12.46 -18.34 -2.24
CA ASP A 2 -12.39 -19.78 -1.95
C ASP A 2 -11.67 -20.62 -3.02
N GLU A 3 -11.85 -20.30 -4.30
CA GLU A 3 -11.14 -20.99 -5.40
C GLU A 3 -9.61 -20.81 -5.37
N GLU A 4 -9.13 -19.67 -4.87
CA GLU A 4 -7.69 -19.32 -4.91
C GLU A 4 -6.97 -19.69 -3.61
N PHE A 5 -7.66 -19.62 -2.47
CA PHE A 5 -7.05 -19.84 -1.16
C PHE A 5 -7.47 -21.14 -0.47
N GLN A 6 -8.68 -21.65 -0.74
CA GLN A 6 -9.21 -22.87 -0.11
C GLN A 6 -9.07 -22.92 1.43
N TYR A 7 -9.10 -21.77 2.09
CA TYR A 7 -8.95 -21.66 3.55
C TYR A 7 -10.28 -21.80 4.27
N THR A 8 -10.26 -22.43 5.44
CA THR A 8 -11.34 -22.32 6.41
C THR A 8 -11.15 -21.07 7.28
N LEU A 9 -12.23 -20.64 7.94
CA LEU A 9 -12.13 -19.55 8.93
C LEU A 9 -11.12 -19.89 10.04
N GLU A 10 -11.02 -21.17 10.44
CA GLU A 10 -10.08 -21.64 11.45
C GLU A 10 -8.62 -21.48 10.99
N ASP A 11 -8.33 -21.79 9.72
CA ASP A 11 -6.99 -21.60 9.13
C ASP A 11 -6.57 -20.13 9.12
N ILE A 12 -7.51 -19.25 8.75
CA ILE A 12 -7.27 -17.80 8.75
C ILE A 12 -6.99 -17.33 10.16
N LEU A 13 -7.87 -17.63 11.12
CA LEU A 13 -7.73 -17.19 12.51
C LEU A 13 -6.42 -17.69 13.13
N ARG A 14 -6.05 -18.95 12.87
CA ARG A 14 -4.77 -19.49 13.34
C ARG A 14 -3.59 -18.72 12.75
N SER A 15 -3.61 -18.43 11.45
CA SER A 15 -2.54 -17.69 10.78
C SER A 15 -2.44 -16.23 11.25
N VAL A 16 -3.55 -15.60 11.65
CA VAL A 16 -3.58 -14.23 12.18
C VAL A 16 -3.08 -14.16 13.61
N TYR A 17 -3.50 -15.10 14.46
CA TYR A 17 -3.34 -14.96 15.92
C TYR A 17 -2.28 -15.87 16.53
N ASN A 18 -1.95 -17.00 15.90
CA ASN A 18 -1.16 -18.07 16.52
C ASN A 18 0.17 -18.35 15.82
N ASP A 19 0.34 -17.92 14.56
CA ASP A 19 1.57 -18.17 13.80
C ASP A 19 2.58 -17.01 13.91
N GLY A 20 3.86 -17.28 13.60
CA GLY A 20 4.97 -16.37 13.90
C GLY A 20 5.08 -15.10 13.03
N ASN A 21 4.29 -14.96 11.96
CA ASN A 21 4.37 -13.79 11.07
C ASN A 21 3.03 -13.41 10.41
N PRO A 22 2.05 -12.93 11.20
CA PRO A 22 0.71 -12.63 10.71
C PRO A 22 0.67 -11.45 9.73
N SER A 23 1.58 -10.49 9.85
CA SER A 23 1.67 -9.36 8.92
C SER A 23 2.08 -9.80 7.53
N SER A 24 3.04 -10.73 7.40
CA SER A 24 3.41 -11.32 6.11
C SER A 24 2.28 -12.16 5.51
N TYR A 25 1.55 -12.90 6.35
CA TYR A 25 0.38 -13.66 5.91
C TYR A 25 -0.69 -12.72 5.33
N MET A 26 -1.04 -11.64 6.05
CA MET A 26 -1.99 -10.64 5.56
C MET A 26 -1.52 -9.94 4.28
N ALA A 27 -0.23 -9.61 4.21
CA ALA A 27 0.35 -9.01 3.01
C ALA A 27 0.24 -9.93 1.78
N SER A 28 0.17 -11.25 1.94
CA SER A 28 0.01 -12.18 0.83
C SER A 28 -1.32 -11.99 0.07
N PHE A 29 -2.38 -11.53 0.75
CA PHE A 29 -3.68 -11.25 0.13
C PHE A 29 -3.66 -10.03 -0.78
N THR A 30 -2.64 -9.17 -0.71
CA THR A 30 -2.53 -8.01 -1.61
C THR A 30 -2.45 -8.43 -3.08
N ARG A 31 -1.92 -9.63 -3.38
CA ARG A 31 -1.91 -10.19 -4.73
C ARG A 31 -3.32 -10.49 -5.24
N PHE A 32 -4.18 -11.01 -4.37
CA PHE A 32 -5.60 -11.22 -4.68
C PHE A 32 -6.31 -9.88 -4.92
N LEU A 33 -6.09 -8.89 -4.05
CA LEU A 33 -6.68 -7.55 -4.23
C LEU A 33 -6.29 -6.93 -5.58
N SER A 34 -5.04 -7.10 -6.02
CA SER A 34 -4.59 -6.61 -7.34
C SER A 34 -5.30 -7.29 -8.51
N LYS A 35 -5.64 -8.58 -8.42
CA LYS A 35 -6.35 -9.31 -9.48
C LYS A 35 -7.80 -8.86 -9.63
N TYR A 36 -8.40 -8.34 -8.57
CA TYR A 36 -9.81 -7.93 -8.52
C TYR A 36 -9.96 -6.41 -8.27
N GLU A 37 -8.96 -5.60 -8.61
CA GLU A 37 -8.95 -4.15 -8.31
C GLU A 37 -10.08 -3.35 -8.98
N HIS A 38 -10.73 -3.91 -10.00
CA HIS A 38 -11.88 -3.31 -10.68
C HIS A 38 -13.23 -3.67 -10.06
N ASN A 39 -13.27 -4.57 -9.07
CA ASN A 39 -14.46 -4.80 -8.28
C ASN A 39 -14.63 -3.63 -7.30
N ASP A 40 -15.85 -3.09 -7.21
CA ASP A 40 -16.13 -1.89 -6.43
C ASP A 40 -15.82 -2.09 -4.93
N ASP A 41 -16.13 -3.25 -4.36
CA ASP A 41 -15.86 -3.54 -2.94
C ASP A 41 -14.34 -3.58 -2.66
N VAL A 42 -13.56 -4.24 -3.53
CA VAL A 42 -12.09 -4.30 -3.41
C VAL A 42 -11.48 -2.90 -3.54
N ARG A 43 -11.97 -2.12 -4.51
CA ARG A 43 -11.52 -0.74 -4.72
C ARG A 43 -11.85 0.13 -3.50
N GLU A 44 -13.04 -0.01 -2.92
CA GLU A 44 -13.44 0.72 -1.71
C GLU A 44 -12.54 0.37 -0.51
N ILE A 45 -12.22 -0.90 -0.31
CA ILE A 45 -11.27 -1.35 0.73
C ILE A 45 -9.90 -0.69 0.55
N LEU A 46 -9.35 -0.71 -0.66
CA LEU A 46 -8.04 -0.10 -0.95
C LEU A 46 -8.07 1.41 -0.78
N PHE A 47 -9.13 2.06 -1.28
CA PHE A 47 -9.29 3.50 -1.22
C PHE A 47 -9.44 4.01 0.22
N SER A 48 -10.35 3.42 1.00
CA SER A 48 -10.56 3.76 2.41
C SER A 48 -9.29 3.54 3.22
N SER A 49 -8.58 2.43 3.01
CA SER A 49 -7.29 2.16 3.67
C SER A 49 -6.24 3.24 3.39
N PHE A 50 -6.17 3.77 2.16
CA PHE A 50 -5.26 4.86 1.85
C PHE A 50 -5.72 6.20 2.43
N ILE A 51 -7.03 6.47 2.44
CA ILE A 51 -7.60 7.65 3.11
C ILE A 51 -7.21 7.64 4.59
N ASP A 52 -7.39 6.52 5.28
CA ASP A 52 -7.03 6.35 6.68
C ASP A 52 -5.52 6.50 6.88
N PHE A 53 -4.70 5.93 6.00
CA PHE A 53 -3.25 6.13 6.06
C PHE A 53 -2.85 7.61 6.00
N PHE A 54 -3.43 8.39 5.08
CA PHE A 54 -3.15 9.82 5.00
C PHE A 54 -3.67 10.58 6.23
N ALA A 55 -4.90 10.29 6.66
CA ALA A 55 -5.55 10.95 7.78
C ALA A 55 -4.88 10.64 9.13
N GLU A 56 -4.40 9.42 9.33
CA GLU A 56 -3.87 8.96 10.62
C GLU A 56 -2.34 8.96 10.69
N SER A 57 -1.64 8.89 9.57
CA SER A 57 -0.17 8.82 9.55
C SER A 57 0.45 10.08 8.95
N VAL A 58 0.09 10.43 7.71
CA VAL A 58 0.74 11.54 6.99
C VAL A 58 0.34 12.90 7.56
N SER A 59 -0.91 13.07 7.97
CA SER A 59 -1.43 14.34 8.48
C SER A 59 -0.72 14.84 9.76
N LYS A 60 -0.09 13.93 10.50
CA LYS A 60 0.64 14.22 11.75
C LYS A 60 1.94 14.99 11.51
N TYR A 61 2.46 14.99 10.30
CA TYR A 61 3.69 15.71 9.97
C TYR A 61 3.39 17.18 9.62
N ASN A 62 4.20 18.10 10.18
CA ASN A 62 4.04 19.52 9.88
C ASN A 62 4.25 19.79 8.38
N ARG A 63 3.41 20.64 7.80
CA ARG A 63 3.46 21.04 6.37
C ARG A 63 3.30 19.86 5.39
N TYR A 64 2.66 18.76 5.78
CA TYR A 64 2.45 17.59 4.91
C TYR A 64 1.70 17.91 3.59
N LYS A 65 0.88 18.97 3.57
CA LYS A 65 0.20 19.44 2.35
C LYS A 65 1.10 20.25 1.40
N LEU A 66 2.20 20.78 1.90
CA LEU A 66 3.12 21.64 1.14
C LEU A 66 4.33 20.87 0.59
N ILE A 67 4.63 19.71 1.18
CA ILE A 67 5.81 18.91 0.85
C ILE A 67 5.35 17.64 0.13
N PRO A 68 5.85 17.34 -1.08
CA PRO A 68 5.50 16.12 -1.78
C PRO A 68 5.88 14.86 -1.00
N VAL A 69 4.92 13.97 -0.78
CA VAL A 69 5.13 12.69 -0.11
C VAL A 69 5.51 11.64 -1.16
N SER A 70 6.70 11.04 -1.03
CA SER A 70 7.16 9.97 -1.91
C SER A 70 6.96 8.60 -1.23
N PHE A 71 6.64 7.59 -2.03
CA PHE A 71 6.36 6.24 -1.58
C PHE A 71 7.34 5.24 -2.19
N VAL A 72 7.69 4.22 -1.41
CA VAL A 72 8.46 3.07 -1.86
C VAL A 72 7.76 1.78 -1.41
N GLY A 73 7.72 0.77 -2.28
CA GLY A 73 7.21 -0.57 -1.96
C GLY A 73 6.19 -1.08 -2.96
N SER A 74 5.96 -2.39 -2.96
CA SER A 74 5.08 -3.09 -3.91
C SER A 74 3.65 -2.57 -3.87
N VAL A 75 3.05 -2.44 -2.68
CA VAL A 75 1.66 -2.01 -2.51
C VAL A 75 1.44 -0.62 -3.11
N ALA A 76 2.27 0.36 -2.74
CA ALA A 76 2.17 1.71 -3.28
C ALA A 76 2.37 1.76 -4.80
N PHE A 77 3.26 0.92 -5.34
CA PHE A 77 3.55 0.88 -6.77
C PHE A 77 2.41 0.25 -7.59
N HIS A 78 1.87 -0.88 -7.14
CA HIS A 78 0.79 -1.59 -7.83
C HIS A 78 -0.52 -0.80 -7.76
N PHE A 79 -0.88 -0.29 -6.58
CA PHE A 79 -2.13 0.47 -6.37
C PHE A 79 -1.95 1.99 -6.50
N ARG A 80 -0.92 2.43 -7.23
CA ARG A 80 -0.56 3.86 -7.35
C ARG A 80 -1.72 4.74 -7.82
N HIS A 81 -2.61 4.22 -8.65
CA HIS A 81 -3.74 4.99 -9.17
C HIS A 81 -4.75 5.33 -8.04
N ILE A 82 -5.12 4.34 -7.23
CA ILE A 82 -5.98 4.52 -6.04
C ILE A 82 -5.27 5.38 -4.99
N LEU A 83 -3.97 5.14 -4.77
CA LEU A 83 -3.16 5.93 -3.85
C LEU A 83 -3.13 7.42 -4.23
N ASN A 84 -2.97 7.74 -5.52
CA ASN A 84 -2.99 9.13 -6.01
C ASN A 84 -4.36 9.78 -5.82
N GLU A 85 -5.43 9.04 -6.07
CA GLU A 85 -6.79 9.52 -5.86
C GLU A 85 -7.07 9.84 -4.38
N ALA A 86 -6.70 8.93 -3.47
CA ALA A 86 -6.84 9.14 -2.03
C ALA A 86 -5.98 10.33 -1.56
N ALA A 87 -4.75 10.46 -2.06
CA ALA A 87 -3.88 11.59 -1.75
C ALA A 87 -4.49 12.92 -2.20
N TRP A 88 -5.03 12.96 -3.42
CA TRP A 88 -5.71 14.14 -3.95
C TRP A 88 -6.89 14.56 -3.07
N GLN A 89 -7.72 13.60 -2.66
CA GLN A 89 -8.85 13.88 -1.74
C GLN A 89 -8.40 14.40 -0.37
N GLN A 90 -7.22 14.00 0.10
CA GLN A 90 -6.64 14.47 1.37
C GLN A 90 -5.80 15.76 1.24
N GLY A 91 -5.68 16.31 0.02
CA GLY A 91 -4.87 17.49 -0.26
C GLY A 91 -3.37 17.24 -0.10
N VAL A 92 -2.92 15.99 -0.32
CA VAL A 92 -1.53 15.57 -0.28
C VAL A 92 -0.99 15.50 -1.70
N SER A 93 0.14 16.16 -1.94
CA SER A 93 0.86 16.02 -3.21
C SER A 93 1.75 14.78 -3.17
N ILE A 94 1.61 13.88 -4.13
CA ILE A 94 2.52 12.73 -4.27
C ILE A 94 3.75 13.14 -5.09
N GLY A 95 4.93 12.76 -4.59
CA GLY A 95 6.20 12.85 -5.30
C GLY A 95 6.49 11.59 -6.13
N ARG A 96 7.57 10.89 -5.81
CA ARG A 96 7.95 9.63 -6.49
C ARG A 96 7.22 8.44 -5.89
N ILE A 97 6.87 7.48 -6.72
CA ILE A 97 6.42 6.14 -6.30
C ILE A 97 7.37 5.13 -6.94
N GLU A 98 8.16 4.42 -6.13
CA GLU A 98 9.12 3.42 -6.62
C GLU A 98 8.81 2.04 -6.03
N GLN A 99 8.96 0.97 -6.82
CA GLN A 99 8.65 -0.38 -6.34
C GLN A 99 9.67 -0.86 -5.28
N ALA A 100 10.95 -0.53 -5.47
CA ALA A 100 12.04 -0.89 -4.59
C ALA A 100 13.06 0.26 -4.52
N PRO A 101 13.74 0.45 -3.37
CA PRO A 101 14.61 1.61 -3.15
C PRO A 101 15.92 1.53 -3.94
N MET A 102 16.35 0.33 -4.35
CA MET A 102 17.68 0.09 -4.92
C MET A 102 17.96 0.94 -6.16
N GLU A 103 17.00 1.07 -7.08
CA GLU A 103 17.21 1.88 -8.28
C GLU A 103 17.38 3.37 -7.96
N GLY A 104 16.62 3.89 -7.00
CA GLY A 104 16.73 5.26 -6.52
C GLY A 104 18.10 5.54 -5.92
N LEU A 105 18.62 4.60 -5.13
CA LEU A 105 19.95 4.68 -4.52
C LEU A 105 21.06 4.64 -5.57
N VAL A 106 20.97 3.74 -6.55
CA VAL A 106 21.95 3.67 -7.67
C VAL A 106 21.97 4.99 -8.44
N ARG A 107 20.80 5.58 -8.75
CA ARG A 107 20.72 6.88 -9.44
C ARG A 107 21.33 8.01 -8.62
N TYR A 108 21.13 8.00 -7.31
CA TYR A 108 21.68 9.02 -6.42
C TYR A 108 23.22 8.98 -6.43
N HIS A 109 23.82 7.82 -6.18
CA HIS A 109 25.28 7.68 -6.11
C HIS A 109 25.99 7.76 -7.47
N LYS A 110 25.27 7.56 -8.58
CA LYS A 110 25.81 7.82 -9.94
C LYS A 110 25.86 9.30 -10.32
N ARG A 111 25.16 10.18 -9.62
CA ARG A 111 25.20 11.64 -9.84
C ARG A 111 26.34 12.33 -9.09
N ASP A 112 26.92 11.66 -8.09
CA ASP A 112 28.05 12.14 -7.31
C ASP A 112 29.42 11.76 -7.93
N VAL A 113 29.42 11.21 -9.15
CA VAL A 113 30.60 10.89 -9.98
C VAL A 113 30.48 11.62 -11.31
#